data_AF-A0A6M3LQA5-F1
#
_entry.id   AF-A0A6M3LQA5-F1
#
_cell.length_a   1.000
_cell.length_b   1.000
_cell.length_c   1.000
_cell.angle_alpha   90.00
_cell.angle_beta   90.00
_cell.angle_gamma   90.00
#
_symmetry.space_group_name_H-M   'P 1'
#
loop_
_entity.id
_entity.type
_entity.pdbx_description
1 polymer ?
#
loop_
_entity_poly.entity_id
_entity_poly.type
_entity_poly.pdbx_seq_one_letter_code
_entity_poly.pdbx_strand_id
1 'polypeptide(L)'
;MRTIKFRAWSKHRKKMDHWDYLLYYPNYLRDLLKWAGIIRRENFKEENGKCVIKKDKIIMQYTGLKDRNGVEIYEGDIVKVEKAYTHPDERIIQKG
;
A
#
# COMPACT_ATOMS: atom_id res chain seq x y z
N MET A 1 18.30 2.31 -5.54
CA MET A 1 17.02 1.94 -6.20
C MET A 1 16.04 1.51 -5.11
N ARG A 2 14.81 2.04 -5.07
CA ARG A 2 13.82 1.67 -4.04
C ARG A 2 13.04 0.41 -4.43
N THR A 3 12.74 -0.45 -3.46
CA THR A 3 11.92 -1.64 -3.68
C THR A 3 10.45 -1.27 -3.88
N ILE A 4 9.80 -1.85 -4.90
CA ILE A 4 8.37 -1.65 -5.17
C ILE A 4 7.63 -2.96 -4.89
N LYS A 5 6.70 -2.91 -3.93
CA LYS A 5 5.80 -4.02 -3.56
C LYS A 5 4.41 -3.48 -3.28
N PHE A 6 3.42 -4.33 -3.43
CA PHE A 6 2.02 -4.03 -3.16
C PHE A 6 1.36 -5.16 -2.37
N ARG A 7 0.34 -4.81 -1.60
CA ARG A 7 -0.66 -5.75 -1.07
C ARG A 7 -2.05 -5.23 -1.39
N ALA A 8 -3.04 -6.12 -1.41
CA ALA A 8 -4.41 -5.73 -1.70
C ALA A 8 -5.40 -6.31 -0.70
N TRP A 9 -6.17 -5.42 -0.05
CA TRP A 9 -7.29 -5.84 0.78
C TRP A 9 -8.51 -6.16 -0.07
N SER A 10 -9.07 -7.34 0.12
CA SER A 10 -10.34 -7.75 -0.48
C SER A 10 -11.52 -7.41 0.42
N LYS A 11 -12.31 -6.40 0.08
CA LYS A 11 -13.55 -6.05 0.81
C LYS A 11 -14.57 -7.20 0.80
N HIS A 12 -14.64 -7.95 -0.30
CA HIS A 12 -15.53 -9.11 -0.44
C HIS A 12 -15.05 -10.32 0.38
N ARG A 13 -13.82 -10.79 0.15
CA ARG A 13 -13.27 -11.97 0.87
C ARG A 13 -12.83 -11.69 2.31
N LYS A 14 -12.74 -10.42 2.71
CA LYS A 14 -12.18 -9.95 3.99
C LYS A 14 -10.79 -10.54 4.28
N LYS A 15 -9.92 -10.55 3.25
CA LYS A 15 -8.57 -11.12 3.30
C LYS A 15 -7.56 -10.21 2.60
N MET A 16 -6.31 -10.29 3.04
CA MET A 16 -5.17 -9.61 2.44
C MET A 16 -4.50 -10.49 1.38
N ASP A 17 -4.36 -9.98 0.16
CA ASP A 17 -3.53 -10.57 -0.87
C ASP A 17 -2.11 -9.97 -0.74
N HIS A 18 -1.16 -10.77 -0.27
CA HIS A 18 0.23 -10.36 -0.09
C HIS A 18 1.02 -10.36 -1.41
N TRP A 19 2.17 -9.69 -1.40
CA TRP A 19 3.02 -9.53 -2.58
C TRP A 19 3.35 -10.85 -3.29
N ASP A 20 3.75 -11.88 -2.55
CA ASP A 20 4.12 -13.18 -3.13
C ASP A 20 2.93 -13.86 -3.81
N TYR A 21 1.73 -13.73 -3.25
CA TYR A 21 0.50 -14.21 -3.87
C TYR A 21 0.20 -13.45 -5.17
N LEU A 22 0.38 -12.12 -5.18
CA LEU A 22 0.17 -11.31 -6.38
C LEU A 22 1.16 -11.70 -7.50
N LEU A 23 2.42 -11.95 -7.16
CA LEU A 23 3.43 -12.42 -8.11
C LEU A 23 3.10 -13.81 -8.68
N TYR A 24 2.56 -14.70 -7.84
CA TYR A 24 2.18 -16.04 -8.26
C TYR A 24 1.03 -16.04 -9.28
N TYR A 25 0.15 -15.03 -9.25
CA TYR A 25 -0.96 -14.86 -10.20
C TYR A 25 -0.75 -13.62 -11.10
N PRO A 26 0.12 -13.70 -12.12
CA PRO A 26 0.58 -12.53 -12.88
C PRO A 26 -0.53 -11.81 -13.66
N ASN A 27 -1.56 -12.53 -14.13
CA ASN A 27 -2.72 -11.91 -14.76
C ASN A 27 -3.51 -11.06 -13.76
N TYR A 28 -3.72 -11.58 -12.56
CA TYR A 28 -4.39 -10.84 -11.48
C TYR A 28 -3.60 -9.60 -11.07
N LEU A 29 -2.28 -9.72 -10.90
CA LEU A 29 -1.42 -8.56 -10.63
C LEU A 29 -1.48 -7.52 -11.76
N ARG A 30 -1.41 -7.96 -13.03
CA ARG A 30 -1.50 -7.06 -14.18
C ARG A 30 -2.80 -6.26 -14.17
N ASP A 31 -3.92 -6.93 -13.96
CA ASP A 31 -5.23 -6.27 -13.93
C ASP A 31 -5.37 -5.33 -12.74
N LEU A 32 -4.83 -5.70 -11.57
CA LEU A 32 -4.76 -4.84 -10.39
C LEU A 32 -3.95 -3.56 -10.65
N LEU A 33 -2.78 -3.68 -11.30
CA LEU A 33 -1.92 -2.54 -11.63
C LEU A 33 -2.55 -1.64 -12.71
N LYS A 34 -3.25 -2.21 -13.70
CA LYS A 34 -4.04 -1.45 -14.68
C LYS A 34 -5.17 -0.66 -14.01
N TRP A 35 -5.85 -1.29 -13.05
CA TRP A 35 -6.92 -0.66 -12.30
C TRP A 35 -6.39 0.51 -11.46
N ALA A 36 -5.28 0.30 -10.75
CA ALA A 36 -4.58 1.29 -9.94
C ALA A 36 -4.04 2.49 -10.73
N GLY A 37 -4.05 2.43 -12.08
CA GLY A 37 -3.44 3.46 -12.93
C GLY A 37 -1.91 3.44 -12.92
N ILE A 38 -1.29 2.37 -12.42
CA ILE A 38 0.17 2.24 -12.36
C ILE A 38 0.74 1.90 -13.74
N ILE A 39 0.02 1.11 -14.53
CA ILE A 39 0.38 0.78 -15.92
C ILE A 39 -0.73 1.18 -16.89
N ARG A 40 -0.35 1.42 -18.15
CA ARG A 40 -1.29 1.84 -19.20
C ARG A 40 -2.42 0.82 -19.38
N ARG A 41 -3.64 1.34 -19.53
CA ARG A 41 -4.84 0.54 -19.84
C ARG A 41 -4.89 0.28 -21.35
N GLU A 42 -4.00 -0.58 -21.83
CA GLU A 42 -4.01 -1.01 -23.24
C GLU A 42 -4.88 -2.27 -23.39
N ASN A 43 -5.66 -2.32 -24.49
CA ASN A 43 -6.50 -3.46 -24.87
C ASN A 43 -7.49 -3.93 -23.79
N PHE A 44 -8.01 -3.02 -22.96
CA PHE A 44 -9.17 -3.31 -22.11
C PHE A 44 -10.40 -3.42 -23.02
N LYS A 45 -10.55 -4.57 -23.68
CA LYS A 45 -11.82 -4.92 -24.32
C LYS A 45 -12.78 -5.20 -23.18
N GLU A 46 -13.65 -4.24 -22.91
CA GLU A 46 -14.80 -4.43 -22.04
C GLU A 46 -15.74 -5.45 -22.70
N GLU A 47 -15.45 -6.74 -22.58
CA GLU A 47 -16.48 -7.75 -22.80
C GLU A 47 -17.54 -7.52 -21.71
N ASN A 48 -18.65 -6.90 -22.12
CA ASN A 48 -19.82 -6.60 -21.30
C ASN A 48 -19.64 -5.51 -20.21
N GLY A 49 -18.73 -4.54 -20.40
CA GLY A 49 -18.67 -3.34 -19.55
C GLY A 49 -18.26 -3.59 -18.09
N LYS A 50 -17.72 -4.77 -17.76
CA LYS A 50 -17.42 -5.16 -16.37
C LYS A 50 -15.94 -5.47 -16.20
N CYS A 51 -15.17 -4.48 -15.78
CA CYS A 51 -13.91 -4.75 -15.07
C CYS A 51 -14.26 -5.50 -13.78
N VAL A 52 -14.04 -6.83 -13.76
CA VAL A 52 -14.43 -7.69 -12.62
C VAL A 52 -13.51 -7.48 -11.40
N ILE A 53 -12.37 -6.80 -11.57
CA ILE A 53 -11.65 -6.15 -10.45
C ILE A 53 -12.41 -4.88 -10.06
N LYS A 54 -13.66 -5.10 -9.65
CA LYS A 54 -14.61 -4.11 -9.16
C LYS A 54 -14.04 -3.50 -7.89
N LYS A 55 -14.55 -2.31 -7.55
CA LYS A 55 -14.33 -1.40 -6.38
C LYS A 55 -14.12 -2.02 -4.98
N ASP A 56 -14.03 -3.34 -4.90
CA ASP A 56 -13.87 -4.18 -3.72
C ASP A 56 -12.41 -4.45 -3.35
N LYS A 57 -11.45 -3.90 -4.07
CA LYS A 57 -10.03 -3.97 -3.73
C LYS A 57 -9.52 -2.61 -3.25
N ILE A 58 -8.71 -2.63 -2.19
CA ILE A 58 -7.92 -1.48 -1.74
C ILE A 58 -6.46 -1.89 -1.88
N ILE A 59 -5.70 -1.16 -2.70
CA ILE A 59 -4.28 -1.40 -2.91
C ILE A 59 -3.50 -0.54 -1.90
N MET A 60 -2.44 -1.11 -1.36
CA MET A 60 -1.55 -0.42 -0.41
C MET A 60 -0.11 -0.65 -0.85
N GLN A 61 0.65 0.43 -1.03
CA GLN A 61 2.06 0.36 -1.42
C GLN A 61 2.97 0.13 -0.22
N TYR A 62 4.05 -0.63 -0.41
CA TYR A 62 5.13 -0.71 0.55
C TYR A 62 5.85 0.64 0.70
N THR A 63 6.04 1.12 1.93
CA THR A 63 6.66 2.42 2.19
C THR A 63 8.18 2.46 1.98
N GLY A 64 8.84 1.30 1.92
CA GLY A 64 10.31 1.21 2.00
C GLY A 64 10.86 1.10 3.42
N LEU A 65 9.99 1.16 4.44
CA LEU A 65 10.37 1.12 5.86
C LEU A 65 9.96 -0.21 6.51
N LYS A 66 10.65 -0.56 7.58
CA LYS A 66 10.30 -1.69 8.45
C LYS A 66 10.05 -1.19 9.86
N ASP A 67 9.16 -1.86 10.59
CA ASP A 67 8.97 -1.60 12.02
C ASP A 67 10.15 -2.15 12.84
N ARG A 68 10.09 -1.98 14.16
CA ARG A 68 11.14 -2.45 15.08
C ARG A 68 11.35 -3.97 15.07
N ASN A 69 10.35 -4.73 14.60
CA ASN A 69 10.40 -6.18 14.51
C ASN A 69 10.82 -6.65 13.10
N GLY A 70 11.20 -5.72 12.21
CA GLY A 70 11.60 -6.02 10.84
C GLY A 70 10.42 -6.29 9.89
N VAL A 71 9.18 -6.03 10.32
CA VAL A 71 7.98 -6.18 9.50
C VAL A 71 7.85 -5.00 8.56
N GLU A 72 7.65 -5.27 7.27
CA GLU A 72 7.45 -4.23 6.25
C GLU A 72 6.18 -3.41 6.52
N ILE A 73 6.30 -2.08 6.47
CA ILE A 73 5.18 -1.15 6.66
C ILE A 73 4.60 -0.77 5.30
N TYR A 74 3.29 -0.96 5.14
CA TYR A 74 2.54 -0.58 3.94
C TYR A 74 1.58 0.57 4.25
N GLU A 75 1.11 1.25 3.22
CA GLU A 75 0.02 2.23 3.36
C GLU A 75 -1.18 1.61 4.11
N GLY A 76 -1.77 2.40 5.01
CA GLY A 76 -2.89 1.97 5.85
C GLY A 76 -2.53 1.10 7.06
N ASP A 77 -1.26 0.77 7.29
CA ASP A 77 -0.85 0.14 8.56
C ASP A 77 -0.97 1.12 9.73
N ILE A 78 -1.42 0.58 10.87
CA ILE A 78 -1.44 1.29 12.14
C ILE A 78 -0.16 0.91 12.89
N VAL A 79 0.70 1.89 13.13
CA VAL A 79 1.97 1.71 13.82
C VAL A 79 1.95 2.42 15.17
N LYS A 80 2.49 1.76 16.20
CA LYS A 80 2.74 2.41 17.50
C LYS A 80 4.11 3.09 17.45
N VAL A 81 4.13 4.38 17.72
CA VAL A 81 5.37 5.16 17.84
C VAL A 81 5.64 5.41 19.32
N GLU A 82 6.82 5.02 19.80
CA GLU A 82 7.25 5.30 21.18
C GLU A 82 7.90 6.69 21.20
N LYS A 83 7.17 7.68 21.74
CA LYS A 83 7.55 9.11 21.85
C LYS A 83 8.18 9.70 20.58
N ALA A 84 7.39 10.43 19.80
CA ALA A 84 7.95 11.35 18.82
C ALA A 84 8.84 12.35 19.58
N TYR A 85 10.11 12.51 19.18
CA TYR A 85 10.96 13.56 19.72
C TYR A 85 10.25 14.90 19.51
N THR A 86 9.68 15.46 20.58
CA THR A 86 9.29 16.87 20.60
C THR A 86 10.59 17.64 20.45
N HIS A 87 10.80 18.29 19.31
CA HIS A 87 11.92 19.20 19.15
C HIS A 87 11.89 20.20 20.32
N PRO A 88 12.98 20.32 21.10
CA PRO A 88 13.07 21.28 22.18
C PRO A 88 13.37 22.65 21.57
N ASP A 89 12.39 23.23 20.88
CA ASP A 89 12.49 24.59 20.31
C ASP A 89 11.49 25.54 20.98
N GLU A 90 11.25 25.32 22.27
CA GLU A 90 10.80 26.39 23.16
C GLU A 90 12.06 27.02 23.77
N ARG A 91 12.50 28.13 23.18
CA ARG A 91 13.47 29.05 23.79
C ARG A 91 12.93 29.48 25.14
N ILE A 92 13.37 28.82 26.21
CA ILE A 92 13.20 29.30 27.57
C ILE A 92 14.07 30.55 27.70
N ILE A 93 13.47 31.72 27.49
CA ILE A 93 14.06 32.99 27.93
C ILE A 93 13.86 33.04 29.44
N GLN A 94 14.81 32.52 30.22
CA GLN A 94 14.95 32.97 31.60
C GLN A 94 15.49 34.40 31.56
N LYS A 95 14.58 35.37 31.70
CA LYS A 95 14.98 36.72 32.12
C LYS A 95 15.33 36.64 33.60
N GLY A 96 16.62 36.73 33.91
CA GLY A 96 17.09 37.21 35.20
C GLY A 96 16.88 38.71 35.35
#